data_AF-A0A7C3W932-F1
#
_entry.id   AF-A0A7C3W932-F1
#
_cell.length_a   1.000
_cell.length_b   1.000
_cell.length_c   1.000
_cell.angle_alpha   90.00
_cell.angle_beta   90.00
_cell.angle_gamma   90.00
#
_symmetry.space_group_name_H-M   'P 1'
#
loop_
_entity.id
_entity.type
_entity.pdbx_description
1 polymer ?
#
loop_
_entity_poly.entity_id
_entity_poly.type
_entity_poly.pdbx_seq_one_letter_code
_entity_poly.pdbx_strand_id
1 'polypeptide(L)'
;MSKADYYEVLGVARDASEDEIKKAYRQLAFKFHPDRNPDDADAEAKFKEAAEAYEVLRDPQKRARYDRFGHQGLGDTGFGGFSNAEDIFSTFSDIFGEFFGFSAGRAGRGPRPQPGNDLRYDLRVSFRDAAKGMESTLKIPKNVTCEECDGSGAAPGTSREGCRQCGGMGQVQQSQGFFRIAVTCPVCRGEGTIVPTP
;
A
#
# COMPACT_ATOMS: atom_id res chain seq x y z
N MET A 1 -4.28 13.96 35.60
CA MET A 1 -4.79 14.88 34.54
C MET A 1 -5.76 14.08 33.70
N SER A 2 -6.92 14.63 33.35
CA SER A 2 -7.86 13.98 32.43
C SER A 2 -7.19 13.81 31.07
N LYS A 3 -7.26 12.60 30.48
CA LYS A 3 -6.79 12.38 29.10
C LYS A 3 -7.53 13.33 28.16
N ALA A 4 -6.81 13.91 27.19
CA ALA A 4 -7.39 14.79 26.17
C ALA A 4 -8.44 14.05 25.34
N ASP A 5 -9.44 14.75 24.83
CA ASP A 5 -10.46 14.11 24.00
C ASP A 5 -9.86 13.67 22.65
N TYR A 6 -10.08 12.42 22.24
CA TYR A 6 -9.60 11.91 20.94
C TYR A 6 -10.06 12.74 19.74
N TYR A 7 -11.24 13.36 19.79
CA TYR A 7 -11.70 14.26 18.73
C TYR A 7 -10.85 15.56 18.69
N GLU A 8 -10.46 16.08 19.86
CA GLU A 8 -9.58 17.25 19.97
C GLU A 8 -8.14 16.92 19.57
N VAL A 9 -7.65 15.73 19.94
CA VAL A 9 -6.32 15.22 19.57
C VAL A 9 -6.18 15.13 18.04
N LEU A 10 -7.21 14.63 17.36
CA LEU A 10 -7.23 14.60 15.88
C LEU A 10 -7.63 15.94 15.27
N GLY A 11 -8.15 16.89 16.04
CA GLY A 11 -8.61 18.18 15.54
C GLY A 11 -9.85 18.08 14.64
N VAL A 12 -10.74 17.13 14.94
CA VAL A 12 -11.97 16.87 14.17
C VAL A 12 -13.21 17.06 15.04
N ALA A 13 -14.36 17.32 14.41
CA ALA A 13 -15.63 17.40 15.12
C ALA A 13 -16.13 16.01 15.56
N ARG A 14 -17.00 15.95 16.57
CA ARG A 14 -17.55 14.67 17.09
C ARG A 14 -18.39 13.91 16.08
N ASP A 15 -19.01 14.62 15.14
CA ASP A 15 -19.80 14.09 14.03
C ASP A 15 -18.96 13.78 12.79
N ALA A 16 -17.62 13.90 12.87
CA ALA A 16 -16.73 13.64 11.75
C ALA A 16 -16.92 12.23 11.17
N SER A 17 -16.91 12.18 9.84
CA SER A 17 -16.93 10.94 9.08
C SER A 17 -15.63 10.14 9.25
N GLU A 18 -15.66 8.84 8.96
CA GLU A 18 -14.46 8.00 8.98
C GLU A 18 -13.35 8.54 8.06
N ASP A 19 -13.73 9.11 6.91
CA ASP A 19 -12.80 9.68 5.95
C ASP A 19 -12.12 10.95 6.49
N GLU A 20 -12.84 11.78 7.23
CA GLU A 20 -12.29 12.98 7.90
C GLU A 20 -11.34 12.60 9.02
N ILE A 21 -11.72 11.64 9.86
CA ILE A 21 -10.86 11.08 10.93
C ILE A 21 -9.57 10.52 10.34
N LYS A 22 -9.69 9.77 9.24
CA LYS A 22 -8.54 9.20 8.51
C LYS A 22 -7.66 10.26 7.86
N LYS A 23 -8.24 11.36 7.37
CA LYS A 23 -7.48 12.47 6.79
C LYS A 23 -6.71 13.25 7.86
N ALA A 24 -7.35 13.51 8.99
CA ALA A 24 -6.75 14.21 10.12
C ALA A 24 -5.59 13.42 10.72
N TYR A 25 -5.76 12.11 10.95
CA TYR A 25 -4.69 11.23 11.40
C TYR A 25 -3.49 11.25 10.45
N ARG A 26 -3.70 11.19 9.13
CA ARG A 26 -2.60 11.27 8.15
C ARG A 26 -1.80 12.56 8.25
N GLN A 27 -2.47 13.69 8.46
CA GLN A 27 -1.79 14.99 8.60
C GLN A 27 -0.92 15.04 9.86
N LEU A 28 -1.44 14.52 10.99
CA LEU A 28 -0.72 14.47 12.25
C LEU A 28 0.43 13.45 12.23
N ALA A 29 0.20 12.27 11.64
CA ALA A 29 1.22 11.23 11.48
C ALA A 29 2.39 11.70 10.62
N PHE A 30 2.13 12.43 9.53
CA PHE A 30 3.19 13.04 8.73
C PHE A 30 3.90 14.18 9.48
N LYS A 31 3.13 14.97 10.26
CA LYS A 31 3.68 16.09 11.02
C LYS A 31 4.64 15.62 12.11
N PHE A 32 4.27 14.58 12.84
CA PHE A 32 4.99 14.06 14.01
C PHE A 32 5.75 12.76 13.71
N HIS A 33 6.02 12.46 12.44
CA HIS A 33 6.78 11.28 12.05
C HIS A 33 8.20 11.32 12.66
N PRO A 34 8.74 10.21 13.20
CA PRO A 34 10.08 10.14 13.78
C PRO A 34 11.18 10.52 12.77
N ASP A 35 11.07 10.10 11.50
CA ASP A 35 12.04 10.50 10.46
C ASP A 35 12.15 12.01 10.27
N ARG A 36 11.07 12.75 10.53
CA ARG A 36 11.02 14.21 10.35
C ARG A 36 11.29 14.97 11.64
N ASN A 37 11.13 14.31 12.78
CA ASN A 37 11.37 14.85 14.11
C ASN A 37 12.24 13.87 14.92
N PRO A 38 13.49 13.61 14.49
CA PRO A 38 14.39 12.75 15.23
C PRO A 38 14.65 13.36 16.62
N ASP A 39 14.64 12.52 17.65
CA ASP A 39 14.91 12.88 19.05
C ASP A 39 13.95 13.89 19.70
N ASP A 40 12.76 14.12 19.12
CA ASP A 40 11.72 14.97 19.69
C ASP A 40 10.70 14.15 20.51
N ALA A 41 10.89 14.12 21.83
CA ALA A 41 10.01 13.42 22.76
C ALA A 41 8.57 13.97 22.78
N ASP A 42 8.38 15.25 22.46
CA ASP A 42 7.04 15.86 22.38
C ASP A 42 6.32 15.44 21.11
N ALA A 43 7.05 15.31 19.99
CA ALA A 43 6.51 14.76 18.75
C ALA A 43 6.14 13.28 18.92
N GLU A 44 6.97 12.49 19.61
CA GLU A 44 6.67 11.10 19.93
C GLU A 44 5.40 10.97 20.79
N ALA A 45 5.27 11.79 21.84
CA ALA A 45 4.08 11.79 22.68
C ALA A 45 2.80 12.14 21.89
N LYS A 46 2.85 13.19 21.06
CA LYS A 46 1.72 13.60 20.21
C LYS A 46 1.38 12.56 19.14
N PHE A 47 2.39 11.86 18.62
CA PHE A 47 2.19 10.77 17.67
C PHE A 47 1.46 9.58 18.33
N LYS A 48 1.87 9.20 19.54
CA LYS A 48 1.21 8.14 20.33
C LYS A 48 -0.25 8.50 20.63
N GLU A 49 -0.50 9.72 21.07
CA GLU A 49 -1.87 10.20 21.34
C GLU A 49 -2.74 10.19 20.07
N ALA A 50 -2.21 10.65 18.93
CA ALA A 50 -2.93 10.63 17.66
C ALA A 50 -3.21 9.21 17.15
N ALA A 51 -2.29 8.27 17.38
CA ALA A 51 -2.49 6.86 17.04
C ALA A 51 -3.58 6.20 17.90
N GLU A 52 -3.54 6.43 19.22
CA GLU A 52 -4.58 5.96 20.16
C GLU A 52 -5.96 6.52 19.76
N ALA A 53 -6.03 7.82 19.46
CA ALA A 53 -7.26 8.48 19.01
C ALA A 53 -7.81 7.86 17.71
N TYR A 54 -6.94 7.61 16.73
CA TYR A 54 -7.36 7.02 15.46
C TYR A 54 -7.84 5.57 15.62
N GLU A 55 -7.18 4.77 16.44
CA GLU A 55 -7.57 3.38 16.68
C GLU A 55 -8.99 3.27 17.28
N VAL A 56 -9.31 4.17 18.21
CA VAL A 56 -10.62 4.22 18.86
C VAL A 56 -11.68 4.80 17.92
N LEU A 57 -11.39 5.90 17.23
CA LEU A 57 -12.39 6.60 16.42
C LEU A 57 -12.64 5.97 15.05
N ARG A 58 -11.71 5.17 14.52
CA ARG A 58 -11.88 4.44 13.25
C ARG A 58 -12.83 3.24 13.38
N ASP A 59 -12.81 2.55 14.51
CA ASP A 59 -13.65 1.36 14.71
C ASP A 59 -15.04 1.79 15.23
N PRO A 60 -16.14 1.51 14.49
CA PRO A 60 -17.48 1.92 14.91
C PRO A 60 -17.88 1.41 16.31
N GLN A 61 -17.42 0.22 16.71
CA GLN A 61 -17.71 -0.35 18.03
C GLN A 61 -16.91 0.36 19.14
N LYS A 62 -15.62 0.64 18.90
CA LYS A 62 -14.77 1.37 19.86
C LYS A 62 -15.22 2.82 19.98
N ARG A 63 -15.50 3.50 18.86
CA ARG A 63 -16.04 4.86 18.81
C ARG A 63 -17.35 4.95 19.58
N ALA A 64 -18.30 4.06 19.31
CA ALA A 64 -19.57 4.07 20.03
C ALA A 64 -19.42 3.79 21.53
N ARG A 65 -18.39 3.06 21.96
CA ARG A 65 -18.09 2.85 23.39
C ARG A 65 -17.45 4.08 24.00
N TYR A 66 -16.49 4.69 23.31
CA TYR A 66 -15.86 5.94 23.72
C TYR A 66 -16.87 7.09 23.82
N ASP A 67 -17.79 7.21 22.87
CA ASP A 67 -18.84 8.23 22.90
C ASP A 67 -19.81 8.04 24.09
N ARG A 68 -19.99 6.81 24.57
CA ARG A 68 -20.90 6.47 25.69
C ARG A 68 -20.25 6.57 27.06
N PHE A 69 -18.98 6.20 27.18
CA PHE A 69 -18.31 5.98 28.46
C PHE A 69 -16.99 6.76 28.59
N GLY A 70 -16.63 7.55 27.57
CA GLY A 70 -15.36 8.25 27.49
C GLY A 70 -14.15 7.30 27.59
N HIS A 71 -13.03 7.87 28.04
CA HIS A 71 -11.77 7.14 28.27
C HIS A 71 -11.90 5.96 29.25
N GLN A 72 -12.87 6.01 30.18
CA GLN A 72 -13.09 4.94 31.17
C GLN A 72 -13.69 3.68 30.54
N GLY A 73 -14.46 3.81 29.45
CA GLY A 73 -15.06 2.67 28.75
C GLY A 73 -14.07 1.79 27.98
N LEU A 74 -12.85 2.27 27.79
CA LEU A 74 -11.79 1.56 27.06
C LEU A 74 -10.86 0.76 28.01
N GLY A 75 -10.91 1.06 29.32
CA GLY A 75 -9.93 0.57 30.30
C GLY A 75 -10.09 -0.86 30.79
N ASP A 76 -11.22 -1.53 30.53
CA ASP A 76 -11.56 -2.78 31.25
C ASP A 76 -11.98 -3.97 30.36
N THR A 77 -11.76 -3.88 29.04
CA THR A 77 -12.29 -4.89 28.08
C THR A 77 -11.25 -5.53 27.16
N GLY A 78 -9.97 -5.53 27.53
CA GLY A 78 -8.93 -6.16 26.69
C GLY A 78 -8.69 -5.45 25.35
N PHE A 79 -9.27 -4.26 25.18
CA PHE A 79 -8.99 -3.32 24.08
C PHE A 79 -7.94 -2.28 24.49
N GLY A 80 -7.13 -2.60 25.51
CA GLY A 80 -6.10 -1.72 26.06
C GLY A 80 -5.02 -1.46 25.03
N GLY A 81 -4.83 -0.18 24.74
CA GLY A 81 -3.85 0.34 23.79
C GLY A 81 -2.42 -0.16 24.06
N PHE A 82 -1.63 -0.10 22.99
CA PHE A 82 -0.26 -0.56 22.90
C PHE A 82 0.58 -0.21 24.13
N SER A 83 1.11 -1.25 24.78
CA SER A 83 1.92 -1.12 26.00
C SER A 83 3.33 -0.58 25.75
N ASN A 84 3.82 -0.62 24.51
CA ASN A 84 5.20 -0.25 24.17
C ASN A 84 5.29 0.49 22.83
N ALA A 85 6.27 1.39 22.70
CA ALA A 85 6.55 2.09 21.44
C ALA A 85 6.86 1.08 20.31
N GLU A 86 7.57 -0.01 20.60
CA GLU A 86 7.80 -1.11 19.65
C GLU A 86 6.50 -1.77 19.14
N ASP A 87 5.48 -1.92 19.99
CA ASP A 87 4.19 -2.51 19.61
C ASP A 87 3.35 -1.56 18.76
N ILE A 88 3.48 -0.24 19.02
CA ILE A 88 2.87 0.81 18.19
C ILE A 88 3.54 0.84 16.82
N PHE A 89 4.88 0.76 16.77
CA PHE A 89 5.64 0.80 15.52
C PHE A 89 5.49 -0.48 14.68
N SER A 90 5.41 -1.66 15.30
CA SER A 90 5.15 -2.92 14.59
C SER A 90 3.72 -2.96 14.04
N THR A 91 2.74 -2.52 14.83
CA THR A 91 1.36 -2.40 14.38
C THR A 91 1.17 -1.28 13.36
N PHE A 92 1.96 -0.20 13.45
CA PHE A 92 2.05 0.83 12.43
C PHE A 92 2.65 0.26 11.14
N SER A 93 3.73 -0.52 11.19
CA SER A 93 4.30 -1.19 10.01
C SER A 93 3.30 -2.13 9.33
N ASP A 94 2.51 -2.87 10.10
CA ASP A 94 1.51 -3.80 9.57
C ASP A 94 0.28 -3.06 9.01
N ILE A 95 -0.20 -2.01 9.68
CA ILE A 95 -1.33 -1.18 9.20
C ILE A 95 -0.92 -0.32 8.01
N PHE A 96 0.30 0.22 8.00
CA PHE A 96 0.85 0.99 6.88
C PHE A 96 1.21 0.05 5.72
N GLY A 97 1.62 -1.19 6.01
CA GLY A 97 1.80 -2.26 5.02
C GLY A 97 0.48 -2.66 4.36
N GLU A 98 -0.60 -2.80 5.13
CA GLU A 98 -1.94 -3.04 4.61
C GLU A 98 -2.50 -1.83 3.82
N PHE A 99 -2.04 -0.61 4.14
CA PHE A 99 -2.50 0.65 3.55
C PHE A 99 -1.72 1.14 2.32
N PHE A 100 -0.42 0.83 2.22
CA PHE A 100 0.46 1.16 1.07
C PHE A 100 0.65 -0.01 0.09
N GLY A 101 -0.07 -1.13 0.28
CA GLY A 101 -0.01 -2.29 -0.62
C GLY A 101 1.16 -3.23 -0.34
N PHE A 102 1.86 -3.08 0.79
CA PHE A 102 2.84 -4.02 1.32
C PHE A 102 2.22 -5.00 2.32
N SER A 103 1.09 -5.63 1.98
CA SER A 103 0.49 -6.67 2.82
C SER A 103 1.44 -7.87 2.91
N ALA A 104 2.22 -7.89 3.99
CA ALA A 104 2.82 -9.09 4.53
C ALA A 104 1.68 -9.90 5.16
N GLY A 105 1.06 -10.80 4.39
CA GLY A 105 0.14 -11.78 4.95
C GLY A 105 -1.29 -11.76 4.39
N ARG A 106 -1.45 -11.91 3.07
CA ARG A 106 -2.59 -12.68 2.56
C ARG A 106 -2.19 -13.52 1.37
N ALA A 107 -2.23 -14.82 1.59
CA ALA A 107 -1.96 -15.89 0.65
C ALA A 107 -2.63 -15.64 -0.72
N GLY A 108 -1.90 -15.97 -1.79
CA GLY A 108 -2.51 -16.60 -2.96
C GLY A 108 -3.06 -15.71 -4.07
N ARG A 109 -2.56 -14.49 -4.28
CA ARG A 109 -2.82 -13.80 -5.56
C ARG A 109 -1.55 -13.79 -6.39
N GLY A 110 -1.47 -14.75 -7.32
CA GLY A 110 -0.50 -14.73 -8.41
C GLY A 110 -0.53 -13.41 -9.17
N PRO A 111 0.41 -13.21 -10.13
CA PRO A 111 0.59 -11.95 -10.84
C PRO A 111 -0.76 -11.38 -11.27
N ARG A 112 -1.17 -10.25 -10.67
CA ARG A 112 -2.36 -9.55 -11.13
C ARG A 112 -2.07 -9.07 -12.56
N PRO A 113 -3.01 -9.20 -13.52
CA PRO A 113 -2.84 -8.65 -14.86
C PRO A 113 -2.49 -7.16 -14.72
N GLN A 114 -1.26 -6.80 -15.08
CA GLN A 114 -0.84 -5.41 -15.17
C GLN A 114 -1.41 -4.83 -16.45
N PRO A 115 -1.99 -3.61 -16.41
CA PRO A 115 -2.36 -2.93 -17.64
C PRO A 115 -1.13 -2.77 -18.53
N GLY A 116 -1.30 -2.97 -19.83
CA GLY A 116 -0.27 -2.72 -20.81
C GLY A 116 0.02 -1.22 -20.94
N ASN A 117 1.14 -0.87 -21.58
CA ASN A 117 1.49 0.52 -21.82
C ASN A 117 0.50 1.19 -22.79
N ASP A 118 0.20 2.47 -22.54
CA ASP A 118 -0.55 3.29 -23.48
C ASP A 118 0.27 3.55 -24.76
N LEU A 119 -0.37 3.45 -25.92
CA LEU A 119 0.25 3.78 -27.21
C LEU A 119 -0.03 5.26 -27.54
N ARG A 120 1.04 6.03 -27.77
CA ARG A 120 0.95 7.43 -28.19
C ARG A 120 1.44 7.59 -29.63
N TYR A 121 0.68 8.31 -30.44
CA TYR A 121 1.04 8.68 -31.81
C TYR A 121 0.84 10.17 -32.04
N ASP A 122 1.90 10.87 -32.43
CA ASP A 122 1.84 12.30 -32.75
C ASP A 122 1.66 12.48 -34.27
N LEU A 123 0.44 12.80 -34.71
CA LEU A 123 0.12 13.07 -36.12
C LEU A 123 0.24 14.57 -36.41
N ARG A 124 1.12 14.96 -37.34
CA ARG A 124 1.21 16.35 -37.82
C ARG A 124 0.30 16.55 -39.03
N VAL A 125 -0.68 17.44 -38.90
CA VAL A 125 -1.66 17.76 -39.96
C VAL A 125 -1.45 19.20 -40.42
N SER A 126 -1.54 19.46 -41.72
CA SER A 126 -1.49 20.83 -42.25
C SER A 126 -2.82 21.55 -42.03
N PHE A 127 -2.80 22.88 -41.90
CA PHE A 127 -4.03 23.67 -41.72
C PHE A 127 -5.06 23.44 -42.84
N ARG A 128 -4.59 23.29 -44.08
CA ARG A 128 -5.45 23.04 -45.25
C ARG A 128 -6.16 21.69 -45.16
N ASP A 129 -5.44 20.67 -44.71
CA ASP A 129 -5.98 19.31 -44.60
C ASP A 129 -6.93 19.19 -43.41
N ALA A 130 -6.65 19.90 -42.31
CA ALA A 130 -7.56 20.03 -41.17
C ALA A 130 -8.87 20.75 -41.55
N ALA A 131 -8.80 21.81 -42.36
CA ALA A 131 -9.96 22.59 -42.78
C ALA A 131 -10.88 21.86 -43.78
N LYS A 132 -10.33 20.92 -44.58
CA LYS A 132 -11.08 20.16 -45.59
C LYS A 132 -11.51 18.77 -45.13
N GLY A 133 -10.97 18.31 -44.01
CA GLY A 133 -11.07 16.92 -43.58
C GLY A 133 -10.02 16.05 -44.28
N MET A 134 -9.36 15.19 -43.50
CA MET A 134 -8.31 14.28 -43.97
C MET A 134 -8.57 12.90 -43.37
N GLU A 135 -8.42 11.85 -44.17
CA GLU A 135 -8.29 10.48 -43.70
C GLU A 135 -6.80 10.10 -43.65
N SER A 136 -6.35 9.59 -42.51
CA SER A 136 -4.96 9.17 -42.31
C SER A 136 -4.92 7.73 -41.81
N THR A 137 -4.20 6.87 -42.53
CA THR A 137 -3.99 5.48 -42.12
C THR A 137 -2.85 5.41 -41.11
N LEU A 138 -3.17 5.02 -39.87
CA LEU A 138 -2.18 4.82 -38.81
C LEU A 138 -1.68 3.36 -38.80
N LYS A 139 -0.37 3.17 -38.82
CA LYS A 139 0.25 1.86 -38.61
C LYS A 139 0.65 1.74 -37.15
N ILE A 140 -0.20 1.09 -36.36
CA ILE A 140 0.01 0.91 -34.91
C ILE A 140 0.66 -0.47 -34.68
N PRO A 141 1.86 -0.53 -34.07
CA PRO A 141 2.44 -1.82 -33.67
C PRO A 141 1.57 -2.44 -32.57
N LYS A 142 1.21 -3.71 -32.73
CA LYS A 142 0.49 -4.48 -31.73
C LYS A 142 1.31 -5.70 -31.33
N ASN A 143 1.29 -6.03 -30.04
CA ASN A 143 1.78 -7.33 -29.60
C ASN A 143 0.76 -8.40 -30.02
N VAL A 144 1.24 -9.46 -30.64
CA VAL A 144 0.43 -10.64 -30.97
C VAL A 144 0.95 -11.83 -30.18
N THR A 145 0.06 -12.77 -29.87
CA THR A 145 0.46 -14.04 -29.27
C THR A 145 1.41 -14.75 -30.21
N CYS A 146 2.58 -15.16 -29.71
CA CYS A 146 3.54 -15.93 -30.48
C CYS A 146 2.95 -17.32 -30.77
N GLU A 147 2.96 -17.75 -32.03
CA GLU A 147 2.39 -19.05 -32.44
C GLU A 147 3.24 -20.24 -31.97
N GLU A 148 4.54 -20.04 -31.73
CA GLU A 148 5.43 -21.13 -31.30
C GLU A 148 5.31 -21.46 -29.80
N CYS A 149 5.08 -20.44 -28.97
CA CYS A 149 5.03 -20.60 -27.52
C CYS A 149 3.66 -20.27 -26.90
N ASP A 150 2.67 -19.88 -27.70
CA ASP A 150 1.33 -19.45 -27.25
C ASP A 150 1.36 -18.38 -26.14
N GLY A 151 2.38 -17.52 -26.16
CA GLY A 151 2.60 -16.50 -25.13
C GLY A 151 3.16 -17.03 -23.81
N SER A 152 3.46 -18.33 -23.71
CA SER A 152 4.17 -18.91 -22.57
C SER A 152 5.64 -18.49 -22.51
N GLY A 153 6.24 -18.07 -23.63
CA GLY A 153 7.65 -17.71 -23.69
C GLY A 153 8.61 -18.88 -23.45
N ALA A 154 8.11 -20.12 -23.41
CA ALA A 154 8.91 -21.34 -23.30
C ALA A 154 8.97 -22.05 -24.66
N ALA A 155 10.10 -22.67 -24.97
CA ALA A 155 10.26 -23.46 -26.19
C ALA A 155 9.23 -24.61 -26.26
N PRO A 156 8.77 -25.03 -27.46
CA PRO A 156 7.79 -26.11 -27.61
C PRO A 156 8.20 -27.38 -26.84
N GLY A 157 7.31 -27.90 -26.00
CA GLY A 157 7.56 -29.08 -25.16
C GLY A 157 8.30 -28.80 -23.85
N THR A 158 8.65 -27.55 -23.56
CA THR A 158 9.17 -27.12 -22.26
C THR A 158 8.13 -26.30 -21.51
N SER A 159 8.20 -26.31 -20.17
CA SER A 159 7.27 -25.59 -19.31
C SER A 159 7.98 -24.58 -18.43
N ARG A 160 7.25 -23.54 -18.03
CA ARG A 160 7.69 -22.62 -16.98
C ARG A 160 7.91 -23.40 -15.68
N GLU A 161 9.10 -23.28 -15.11
CA GLU A 161 9.41 -23.86 -13.80
C GLU A 161 9.18 -22.82 -12.69
N GLY A 162 8.79 -23.27 -11.51
CA GLY A 162 8.70 -22.39 -10.34
C GLY A 162 10.08 -21.81 -10.00
N CYS A 163 10.15 -20.50 -9.77
CA CYS A 163 11.41 -19.87 -9.37
C CYS A 163 11.83 -20.42 -8.00
N ARG A 164 12.94 -21.17 -7.98
CA ARG A 164 13.48 -21.80 -6.75
C ARG A 164 13.90 -20.78 -5.70
N GLN A 165 14.29 -19.57 -6.12
CA GLN A 165 14.79 -18.54 -5.22
C GLN A 165 13.69 -17.82 -4.42
N CYS A 166 12.49 -17.66 -4.99
CA CYS A 166 11.35 -17.06 -4.29
C CYS A 166 10.23 -18.06 -3.99
N GLY A 167 10.38 -19.34 -4.33
CA GLY A 167 9.34 -20.36 -4.16
C GLY A 167 8.02 -20.02 -4.88
N GLY A 168 8.08 -19.35 -6.03
CA GLY A 168 6.88 -18.90 -6.73
C GLY A 168 6.28 -17.56 -6.28
N MET A 169 6.82 -16.94 -5.22
CA MET A 169 6.24 -15.70 -4.66
C MET A 169 6.56 -14.43 -5.45
N GLY A 170 7.51 -14.44 -6.37
CA GLY A 170 7.95 -13.26 -7.13
C GLY A 170 8.77 -12.24 -6.34
N GLN A 171 8.87 -12.40 -5.02
CA GLN A 171 9.61 -11.51 -4.11
C GLN A 171 10.51 -12.30 -3.16
N VAL A 172 11.61 -11.69 -2.72
CA VAL A 172 12.53 -12.24 -1.73
C VAL A 172 12.67 -11.27 -0.57
N GLN A 173 12.79 -11.78 0.64
CA GLN A 173 12.96 -10.96 1.83
C GLN A 173 14.46 -10.65 2.01
N GLN A 174 14.81 -9.37 1.99
CA GLN A 174 16.16 -8.90 2.24
C GLN A 174 16.20 -8.29 3.64
N SER A 175 17.05 -8.83 4.51
CA SER A 175 17.31 -8.29 5.85
C SER A 175 18.55 -7.40 5.81
N GLN A 176 18.41 -6.14 6.20
CA GLN A 176 19.56 -5.25 6.44
C GLN A 176 19.43 -4.68 7.85
N GLY A 177 20.29 -5.14 8.75
CA GLY A 177 20.17 -4.84 10.18
C GLY A 177 18.85 -5.39 10.75
N PHE A 178 18.12 -4.54 11.46
CA PHE A 178 16.83 -4.87 12.07
C PHE A 178 15.63 -4.78 11.12
N PHE A 179 15.82 -4.20 9.92
CA PHE A 179 14.75 -4.09 8.92
C PHE A 179 14.73 -5.30 7.99
N ARG A 180 13.53 -5.84 7.75
CA ARG A 180 13.28 -6.85 6.72
C ARG A 180 12.37 -6.25 5.66
N ILE A 181 12.90 -6.05 4.45
CA ILE A 181 12.15 -5.52 3.32
C ILE A 181 11.89 -6.63 2.29
N ALA A 182 10.70 -6.65 1.70
CA ALA A 182 10.41 -7.50 0.55
C ALA A 182 10.87 -6.78 -0.71
N VAL A 183 11.79 -7.39 -1.46
CA VAL A 183 12.27 -6.89 -2.75
C VAL A 183 11.84 -7.82 -3.88
N THR A 184 11.70 -7.28 -5.08
CA THR A 184 11.39 -8.10 -6.27
C THR A 184 12.49 -9.14 -6.46
N CYS A 185 12.11 -10.39 -6.71
CA CYS A 185 13.09 -11.47 -6.89
C CYS A 185 13.97 -11.17 -8.12
N PRO A 186 15.31 -11.13 -7.99
CA PRO A 186 16.19 -10.76 -9.10
C PRO A 186 16.23 -11.83 -10.20
N VAL A 187 15.88 -13.08 -9.87
CA VAL A 187 15.93 -14.22 -10.80
C VAL A 187 14.70 -14.25 -11.72
N CYS A 188 13.50 -14.20 -11.15
CA CYS A 188 12.25 -14.22 -11.93
C CYS A 188 11.66 -12.84 -12.20
N ARG A 189 12.30 -11.76 -11.73
CA ARG A 189 11.86 -10.37 -11.90
C ARG A 189 10.40 -10.11 -11.51
N GLY A 190 9.89 -10.84 -10.51
CA GLY A 190 8.50 -10.71 -10.06
C GLY A 190 7.52 -11.71 -10.65
N GLU A 191 7.91 -12.48 -11.68
CA GLU A 191 7.00 -13.41 -12.35
C GLU A 191 6.71 -14.69 -11.54
N GLY A 192 7.53 -15.00 -10.55
CA GLY A 192 7.41 -16.22 -9.74
C GLY A 192 7.77 -17.52 -10.49
N THR A 193 7.88 -17.47 -11.81
CA THR A 193 8.31 -18.58 -12.67
C THR A 193 9.55 -18.19 -13.47
N ILE A 194 10.29 -19.18 -13.92
CA ILE A 194 11.44 -19.03 -14.80
C ILE A 194 11.22 -19.89 -16.04
N VAL A 195 11.64 -19.38 -17.19
CA VAL A 195 11.72 -20.18 -18.41
C VAL A 195 13.15 -20.70 -18.51
N PRO A 196 13.39 -22.01 -18.32
CA PRO A 196 14.74 -22.58 -18.41
C PRO A 196 15.26 -22.61 -19.86
N THR A 197 14.36 -22.66 -20.84
CA THR A 197 14.70 -22.65 -22.28
C THR A 197 13.78 -21.67 -23.01
N PRO A 198 14.22 -20.41 -23.17
CA PRO A 198 13.46 -19.38 -23.89
C PRO A 198 13.41 -19.64 -25.39
#